data_AF-A0A1H1S3R4-F1
#
_entry.id   AF-A0A1H1S3R4-F1
#
_cell.length_a   1.000
_cell.length_b   1.000
_cell.length_c   1.000
_cell.angle_alpha   90.00
_cell.angle_beta   90.00
_cell.angle_gamma   90.00
#
_symmetry.space_group_name_H-M   'P 1'
#
loop_
_entity.id
_entity.type
_entity.pdbx_description
1 polymer ?
#
loop_
_entity_poly.entity_id
_entity_poly.type
_entity_poly.pdbx_seq_one_letter_code
_entity_poly.pdbx_strand_id
1 'polypeptide(L)'
;MKMTMLFLVIFNSILVFNQDTKSSKYNYHSATLCAGDTMRFGDKEIKFKKVISDSRCPAGDAVTCIWAGEVTVLVEFYEDGKLKGEKVVAGTNRLMGETEILASAAISLSEFSKVSDLSISGVKVLPYPRGRVKISPEEYSLNLKISEKVEAN
;
A
#
# COMPACT_ATOMS: atom_id res chain seq x y z
N MET A 1 -27.44 -40.87 54.21
CA MET A 1 -27.93 -40.53 52.84
C MET A 1 -27.02 -39.42 52.33
N LYS A 2 -26.20 -39.67 51.29
CA LYS A 2 -26.57 -39.59 49.86
C LYS A 2 -27.07 -38.16 49.57
N MET A 3 -26.48 -37.34 48.71
CA MET A 3 -25.92 -37.66 47.41
C MET A 3 -25.19 -36.40 46.92
N THR A 4 -24.04 -36.64 46.30
CA THR A 4 -23.29 -35.85 45.32
C THR A 4 -24.03 -34.79 44.48
N MET A 5 -23.22 -33.84 43.97
CA MET A 5 -23.47 -32.72 43.04
C MET A 5 -23.60 -31.38 43.77
N LEU A 6 -22.57 -30.55 43.83
CA LEU A 6 -22.20 -29.71 42.68
C LEU A 6 -20.75 -29.23 42.77
N PHE A 7 -19.80 -30.15 42.89
CA PHE A 7 -18.35 -29.86 42.94
C PHE A 7 -17.71 -29.63 41.53
N LEU A 8 -18.51 -29.25 40.53
CA LEU A 8 -18.14 -29.30 39.11
C LEU A 8 -18.38 -27.97 38.37
N VAL A 9 -18.24 -26.84 39.06
CA VAL A 9 -18.37 -25.49 38.46
C VAL A 9 -17.04 -24.71 38.47
N ILE A 10 -15.96 -25.26 39.05
CA ILE A 10 -14.66 -24.55 39.21
C ILE A 10 -13.57 -25.11 38.28
N PHE A 11 -13.94 -25.88 37.25
CA PHE A 11 -12.97 -26.52 36.34
C PHE A 11 -13.32 -26.33 34.86
N ASN A 12 -13.74 -25.12 34.48
CA ASN A 12 -13.64 -24.69 33.09
C ASN A 12 -12.71 -23.50 33.03
N SER A 13 -11.43 -23.84 33.10
CA SER A 13 -10.43 -23.37 32.16
C SER A 13 -10.45 -21.87 31.93
N ILE A 14 -9.67 -21.20 32.77
CA ILE A 14 -9.05 -19.92 32.45
C ILE A 14 -8.27 -20.15 31.15
N LEU A 15 -8.89 -19.91 30.01
CA LEU A 15 -8.22 -19.80 28.72
C LEU A 15 -7.48 -18.46 28.74
N VAL A 16 -6.37 -18.41 29.49
CA VAL A 16 -5.35 -17.38 29.28
C VAL A 16 -4.70 -17.74 27.95
N PHE A 17 -5.24 -17.21 26.86
CA PHE A 17 -4.49 -17.11 25.62
C PHE A 17 -3.32 -16.15 25.87
N ASN A 18 -2.12 -16.69 26.16
CA ASN A 18 -0.90 -15.97 25.85
C ASN A 18 -0.76 -16.00 24.33
N GLN A 19 -1.39 -15.04 23.64
CA GLN A 19 -0.92 -14.68 22.32
C GLN A 19 0.37 -13.91 22.54
N ASP A 20 1.51 -14.60 22.46
CA ASP A 20 2.78 -13.93 22.24
C ASP A 20 2.67 -13.21 20.90
N THR A 21 2.23 -11.94 20.93
CA THR A 21 2.29 -11.07 19.77
C THR A 21 3.77 -10.83 19.53
N LYS A 22 4.42 -11.71 18.76
CA LYS A 22 5.76 -11.44 18.22
C LYS A 22 5.65 -10.16 17.40
N SER A 23 6.06 -9.05 18.00
CA SER A 23 6.08 -7.75 17.36
C SER A 23 7.02 -7.86 16.15
N SER A 24 6.43 -7.85 14.95
CA SER A 24 7.21 -7.89 13.72
C SER A 24 7.85 -6.53 13.52
N LYS A 25 9.18 -6.52 13.38
CA LYS A 25 9.94 -5.31 13.07
C LYS A 25 9.83 -5.04 11.57
N TYR A 26 9.68 -3.77 11.17
CA TYR A 26 9.63 -3.38 9.76
C TYR A 26 10.61 -2.26 9.45
N ASN A 27 11.25 -2.32 8.30
CA ASN A 27 11.96 -1.22 7.65
C ASN A 27 10.98 -0.48 6.74
N TYR A 28 11.04 0.85 6.74
CA TYR A 28 10.18 1.69 5.90
C TYR A 28 11.04 2.48 4.91
N HIS A 29 10.60 2.50 3.65
CA HIS A 29 11.23 3.24 2.57
C HIS A 29 10.19 4.15 1.92
N SER A 30 10.60 5.35 1.53
CA SER A 30 9.75 6.27 0.78
C SER A 30 10.55 7.13 -0.17
N ALA A 31 10.01 7.36 -1.36
CA ALA A 31 10.56 8.32 -2.31
C ALA A 31 9.44 8.91 -3.17
N THR A 32 9.73 10.05 -3.78
CA THR A 32 8.94 10.62 -4.87
C THR A 32 9.68 10.32 -6.17
N LEU A 33 9.01 9.65 -7.11
CA LEU A 33 9.58 9.20 -8.37
C LEU A 33 8.89 9.93 -9.52
N CYS A 34 9.61 10.62 -10.38
CA CYS A 34 9.09 11.05 -11.68
C CYS A 34 8.96 9.86 -12.63
N ALA A 35 8.23 10.02 -13.74
CA ALA A 35 8.12 8.96 -14.73
C ALA A 35 9.53 8.53 -15.22
N GLY A 36 9.85 7.25 -15.05
CA GLY A 36 11.15 6.66 -15.36
C GLY A 36 12.11 6.53 -14.18
N ASP A 37 11.85 7.19 -13.05
CA ASP A 37 12.71 7.14 -11.87
C ASP A 37 12.61 5.82 -11.11
N THR A 38 13.68 5.50 -10.38
CA THR A 38 13.83 4.26 -9.62
C THR A 38 14.13 4.54 -8.14
N MET A 39 13.39 3.89 -7.25
CA MET A 39 13.71 3.80 -5.82
C MET A 39 14.53 2.53 -5.58
N ARG A 40 15.64 2.64 -4.83
CA ARG A 40 16.49 1.51 -4.45
C ARG A 40 16.45 1.27 -2.95
N PHE A 41 16.41 0.01 -2.52
CA PHE A 41 16.46 -0.40 -1.12
C PHE A 41 17.11 -1.78 -1.02
N GLY A 42 18.33 -1.82 -0.48
CA GLY A 42 19.17 -3.02 -0.52
C GLY A 42 19.52 -3.42 -1.96
N ASP A 43 19.27 -4.68 -2.28
CA ASP A 43 19.40 -5.31 -3.60
C ASP A 43 18.18 -5.14 -4.50
N LYS A 44 17.11 -4.52 -3.99
CA LYS A 44 15.81 -4.38 -4.66
C LYS A 44 15.62 -2.97 -5.22
N GLU A 45 14.88 -2.89 -6.31
CA GLU A 45 14.52 -1.62 -6.94
C GLU A 45 13.06 -1.63 -7.39
N ILE A 46 12.39 -0.47 -7.25
CA ILE A 46 11.08 -0.23 -7.83
C ILE A 46 11.18 0.98 -8.74
N LYS A 47 10.80 0.80 -10.00
CA LYS A 47 10.77 1.85 -11.01
C LYS A 47 9.35 2.26 -11.32
N PHE A 48 9.09 3.57 -11.32
CA PHE A 48 7.82 4.12 -11.80
C PHE A 48 7.87 4.22 -13.32
N LYS A 49 7.12 3.36 -14.02
CA LYS A 49 7.16 3.32 -15.49
C LYS A 49 6.30 4.42 -16.10
N LYS A 50 5.01 4.46 -15.75
CA LYS A 50 4.03 5.43 -16.26
C LYS A 50 2.69 5.34 -15.54
N VAL A 51 1.87 6.38 -15.71
CA VAL A 51 0.42 6.31 -15.46
C VAL A 51 -0.24 5.51 -16.59
N ILE A 52 -1.13 4.58 -16.24
CA ILE A 52 -1.92 3.80 -17.18
C ILE A 52 -3.26 4.47 -17.45
N SER A 53 -3.92 4.93 -16.39
CA SER A 53 -5.19 5.65 -16.47
C SER A 53 -5.30 6.61 -15.30
N ASP A 54 -5.86 7.80 -15.54
CA ASP A 54 -6.20 8.76 -14.50
C ASP A 54 -7.63 9.27 -14.74
N SER A 55 -8.55 8.74 -13.93
CA SER A 55 -9.97 9.11 -13.95
C SER A 55 -10.39 9.84 -12.67
N ARG A 56 -9.41 10.25 -11.85
CA ARG A 56 -9.68 10.94 -10.58
C ARG A 56 -10.51 12.19 -10.86
N CYS A 57 -11.56 12.38 -10.06
CA CYS A 57 -12.43 13.53 -10.15
C CYS A 57 -11.61 14.82 -9.95
N PRO A 58 -11.50 15.71 -10.95
CA PRO A 58 -10.76 16.96 -10.82
C PRO A 58 -11.21 17.81 -9.63
N ALA A 59 -10.25 18.41 -8.94
CA ALA A 59 -10.52 19.38 -7.89
C ALA A 59 -11.14 20.67 -8.46
N GLY A 60 -11.99 21.31 -7.65
CA GLY A 60 -12.63 22.59 -7.95
C GLY A 60 -13.96 22.46 -8.71
N ASP A 61 -14.49 23.60 -9.17
CA ASP A 61 -15.87 23.70 -9.68
C ASP A 61 -16.05 23.29 -11.15
N ALA A 62 -15.07 22.61 -11.75
CA ALA A 62 -15.15 22.27 -13.17
C ALA A 62 -16.10 21.11 -13.45
N VAL A 63 -16.25 20.17 -12.51
CA VAL A 63 -17.09 18.97 -12.67
C VAL A 63 -17.67 18.51 -11.34
N THR A 64 -18.92 18.05 -11.36
CA THR A 64 -19.55 17.35 -10.23
C THR A 64 -19.48 15.86 -10.48
N CYS A 65 -18.69 15.14 -9.68
CA CYS A 65 -18.56 13.69 -9.82
C CYS A 65 -19.51 12.96 -8.86
N ILE A 66 -20.27 12.01 -9.40
CA ILE A 66 -21.05 11.07 -8.58
C ILE A 66 -20.10 10.01 -7.96
N TRP A 67 -19.01 9.68 -8.66
CA TRP A 67 -17.98 8.73 -8.23
C TRP A 67 -16.60 9.37 -8.34
N ALA A 68 -15.74 9.19 -7.34
CA ALA A 68 -14.45 9.89 -7.25
C ALA A 68 -13.40 9.48 -8.31
N GLY A 69 -13.65 8.40 -9.06
CA GLY A 69 -12.70 7.83 -10.02
C GLY A 69 -11.45 7.24 -9.36
N GLU A 70 -10.51 6.80 -10.19
CA GLU A 70 -9.25 6.18 -9.76
C GLU A 70 -8.09 6.51 -10.73
N VAL A 71 -6.87 6.48 -10.20
CA VAL A 71 -5.63 6.50 -10.99
C VAL A 71 -4.90 5.17 -10.83
N THR A 72 -4.37 4.64 -11.93
CA THR A 72 -3.56 3.41 -11.93
C THR A 72 -2.21 3.68 -12.56
N VAL A 73 -1.17 3.13 -11.94
CA VAL A 73 0.22 3.27 -12.38
C VAL A 73 0.84 1.90 -12.62
N LEU A 74 1.81 1.85 -13.52
CA LEU A 74 2.62 0.66 -13.77
C LEU A 74 3.99 0.83 -13.11
N VAL A 75 4.34 -0.12 -12.25
CA VAL A 75 5.65 -0.19 -11.61
C VAL A 75 6.37 -1.46 -12.02
N GLU A 76 7.69 -1.37 -12.15
CA GLU A 76 8.57 -2.51 -12.40
C GLU A 76 9.35 -2.84 -11.13
N PHE A 77 9.48 -4.11 -10.80
CA PHE A 77 10.27 -4.58 -9.66
C PHE A 77 11.54 -5.30 -10.15
N TYR A 78 12.67 -4.90 -9.58
CA TYR A 78 13.98 -5.45 -9.85
C TYR A 78 14.60 -5.98 -8.56
N GLU A 79 15.41 -7.03 -8.67
CA GLU A 79 16.27 -7.51 -7.59
C GLU A 79 17.57 -8.04 -8.22
N ASP A 80 18.70 -7.65 -7.64
CA ASP A 80 20.05 -7.84 -8.20
C ASP A 80 20.19 -7.29 -9.62
N GLY A 81 19.53 -6.16 -9.89
CA GLY A 81 19.50 -5.51 -11.21
C GLY A 81 18.73 -6.28 -12.30
N LYS A 82 18.02 -7.37 -11.95
CA LYS A 82 17.21 -8.15 -12.89
C LYS A 82 15.73 -7.85 -12.71
N LEU A 83 15.03 -7.58 -13.81
CA LEU A 83 13.57 -7.43 -13.81
C LEU A 83 12.91 -8.74 -13.34
N LYS A 84 12.10 -8.67 -12.30
CA LYS A 84 11.32 -9.81 -11.79
C LYS A 84 9.87 -9.75 -12.25
N GLY A 85 9.36 -8.56 -12.53
CA GLY A 85 8.01 -8.38 -13.07
C GLY A 85 7.52 -6.95 -13.00
N GLU A 86 6.29 -6.78 -13.47
CA GLU A 86 5.57 -5.50 -13.45
C GLU A 86 4.25 -5.66 -12.71
N LYS A 87 3.79 -4.59 -12.06
CA LYS A 87 2.49 -4.57 -11.38
C LYS A 87 1.74 -3.29 -11.69
N VAL A 88 0.45 -3.43 -11.99
CA VAL A 88 -0.48 -2.31 -12.00
C VAL A 88 -0.94 -2.05 -10.58
N VAL A 89 -0.78 -0.82 -10.13
CA VAL A 89 -1.03 -0.38 -8.77
C VAL A 89 -2.01 0.78 -8.79
N ALA A 90 -3.08 0.68 -8.02
CA ALA A 90 -4.03 1.77 -7.83
C ALA A 90 -3.45 2.84 -6.90
N GLY A 91 -3.60 4.10 -7.29
CA GLY A 91 -3.26 5.24 -6.45
C GLY A 91 -4.25 5.39 -5.29
N THR A 92 -3.75 5.80 -4.14
CA THR A 92 -4.49 5.88 -2.89
C THR A 92 -5.09 7.26 -2.65
N ASN A 93 -4.69 8.29 -3.41
CA ASN A 93 -5.16 9.65 -3.17
C ASN A 93 -6.48 9.98 -3.88
N ARG A 94 -7.47 10.38 -3.08
CA ARG A 94 -8.81 10.82 -3.50
C ARG A 94 -9.14 12.15 -2.81
N LEU A 95 -10.05 12.93 -3.40
CA LEU A 95 -10.60 14.11 -2.74
C LEU A 95 -11.94 13.80 -2.08
N MET A 96 -12.13 14.35 -0.88
CA MET A 96 -13.41 14.48 -0.21
C MET A 96 -13.63 15.96 0.08
N GLY A 97 -14.35 16.64 -0.82
CA GLY A 97 -14.35 18.11 -0.88
C GLY A 97 -12.98 18.62 -1.33
N GLU A 98 -12.39 19.54 -0.57
CA GLU A 98 -11.03 20.07 -0.82
C GLU A 98 -9.92 19.27 -0.11
N THR A 99 -10.29 18.29 0.71
CA THR A 99 -9.34 17.50 1.51
C THR A 99 -8.89 16.27 0.74
N GLU A 100 -7.58 16.11 0.57
CA GLU A 100 -6.98 14.88 0.03
C GLU A 100 -6.89 13.80 1.11
N ILE A 101 -7.54 12.66 0.84
CA ILE A 101 -7.53 11.47 1.70
C ILE A 101 -6.69 10.40 1.01
N LEU A 102 -5.85 9.72 1.78
CA LEU A 102 -5.10 8.56 1.34
C LEU A 102 -5.82 7.29 1.82
N ALA A 103 -6.52 6.62 0.92
CA ALA A 103 -7.08 5.31 1.16
C ALA A 103 -6.06 4.24 0.72
N SER A 104 -5.21 3.80 1.64
CA SER A 104 -4.20 2.77 1.34
C SER A 104 -4.67 1.39 1.77
N ALA A 105 -4.75 0.47 0.82
CA ALA A 105 -4.64 -0.96 1.09
C ALA A 105 -3.17 -1.36 0.88
N ALA A 106 -2.62 -2.16 1.79
CA ALA A 106 -1.28 -2.71 1.60
C ALA A 106 -1.28 -3.65 0.38
N ILE A 107 -0.41 -3.40 -0.59
CA ILE A 107 -0.28 -4.25 -1.78
C ILE A 107 0.95 -5.14 -1.58
N SER A 108 0.71 -6.45 -1.44
CA SER A 108 1.79 -7.43 -1.35
C SER A 108 2.55 -7.52 -2.68
N LEU A 109 3.88 -7.56 -2.56
CA LEU A 109 4.83 -7.83 -3.64
C LEU A 109 5.48 -9.21 -3.53
N SER A 110 4.91 -10.11 -2.72
CA SER A 110 5.42 -11.48 -2.49
C SER A 110 5.50 -12.34 -3.75
N GLU A 111 4.84 -11.94 -4.84
CA GLU A 111 4.93 -12.61 -6.14
C GLU A 111 6.25 -12.33 -6.89
N PHE A 112 6.95 -11.24 -6.55
CA PHE A 112 8.19 -10.83 -7.23
C PHE A 112 9.45 -10.99 -6.39
N SER A 113 9.31 -11.21 -5.08
CA SER A 113 10.40 -11.38 -4.13
C SER A 113 10.26 -12.71 -3.40
N LYS A 114 11.38 -13.41 -3.17
CA LYS A 114 11.40 -14.59 -2.30
C LYS A 114 11.15 -14.24 -0.83
N VAL A 115 11.25 -12.96 -0.48
CA VAL A 115 10.97 -12.44 0.86
C VAL A 115 9.46 -12.21 0.98
N SER A 116 8.83 -12.96 1.88
CA SER A 116 7.37 -13.04 2.09
C SER A 116 6.70 -11.76 2.64
N ASP A 117 7.42 -10.65 2.77
CA ASP A 117 6.97 -9.55 3.63
C ASP A 117 7.30 -8.14 3.11
N LEU A 118 7.37 -7.97 1.77
CA LEU A 118 7.42 -6.66 1.13
C LEU A 118 6.01 -6.20 0.74
N SER A 119 5.60 -5.04 1.26
CA SER A 119 4.30 -4.44 0.91
C SER A 119 4.41 -2.96 0.58
N ILE A 120 3.70 -2.54 -0.46
CA ILE A 120 3.46 -1.13 -0.73
C ILE A 120 2.35 -0.65 0.21
N SER A 121 2.68 0.31 1.08
CA SER A 121 1.76 0.85 2.08
C SER A 121 1.13 2.18 1.66
N GLY A 122 1.60 2.82 0.60
CA GLY A 122 0.99 4.05 0.08
C GLY A 122 1.48 4.41 -1.32
N VAL A 123 0.56 4.89 -2.16
CA VAL A 123 0.78 5.16 -3.59
C VAL A 123 0.08 6.48 -3.92
N LYS A 124 0.74 7.61 -3.70
CA LYS A 124 0.15 8.91 -4.02
C LYS A 124 0.64 9.37 -5.39
N VAL A 125 -0.29 9.60 -6.31
CA VAL A 125 0.03 10.08 -7.66
C VAL A 125 -0.17 11.59 -7.71
N LEU A 126 0.82 12.32 -8.21
CA LEU A 126 0.82 13.77 -8.33
C LEU A 126 1.05 14.18 -9.79
N PRO A 127 0.56 15.35 -10.23
CA PRO A 127 -0.38 16.20 -9.52
C PRO A 127 -1.78 15.56 -9.43
N TYR A 128 -2.61 16.08 -8.53
CA TYR A 128 -4.03 15.75 -8.55
C TYR A 128 -4.72 16.60 -9.64
N PRO A 129 -5.64 16.04 -10.46
CA PRO A 129 -6.27 16.80 -11.54
C PRO A 129 -7.01 18.02 -11.01
N ARG A 130 -6.91 19.15 -11.71
CA ARG A 130 -7.62 20.39 -11.37
C ARG A 130 -8.29 20.98 -12.59
N GLY A 131 -9.57 21.32 -12.44
CA GLY A 131 -10.31 21.92 -13.53
C GLY A 131 -10.39 21.03 -14.78
N ARG A 132 -10.17 21.65 -15.96
CA ARG A 132 -10.07 20.95 -17.26
C ARG A 132 -8.64 20.90 -17.81
N VAL A 133 -7.64 21.05 -16.95
CA VAL A 133 -6.23 21.05 -17.37
C VAL A 133 -5.81 19.60 -17.64
N LYS A 134 -5.29 19.34 -18.84
CA LYS A 134 -4.72 18.05 -19.20
C LYS A 134 -3.30 17.96 -18.61
N ILE A 135 -3.04 16.91 -17.84
CA ILE A 135 -1.71 16.60 -17.30
C ILE A 135 -0.94 15.81 -18.37
N SER A 136 0.28 16.22 -18.69
CA SER A 136 1.15 15.46 -19.58
C SER A 136 1.80 14.26 -18.86
N PRO A 137 2.13 13.16 -19.55
CA PRO A 137 2.72 11.97 -18.92
C PRO A 137 3.98 12.27 -18.08
N GLU A 138 4.76 13.27 -18.48
CA GLU A 138 6.05 13.63 -17.88
C GLU A 138 5.89 14.45 -16.60
N GLU A 139 4.73 15.10 -16.40
CA GLU A 139 4.41 15.85 -15.19
C GLU A 139 4.01 14.96 -14.01
N TYR A 140 3.73 13.68 -14.28
CA TYR A 140 3.34 12.75 -13.23
C TYR A 140 4.52 12.36 -12.35
N SER A 141 4.26 12.32 -11.05
CA SER A 141 5.15 11.73 -10.06
C SER A 141 4.39 10.81 -9.10
N LEU A 142 5.12 9.85 -8.54
CA LEU A 142 4.64 8.83 -7.65
C LEU A 142 5.34 8.95 -6.31
N ASN A 143 4.62 9.36 -5.27
CA ASN A 143 5.09 9.22 -3.90
C ASN A 143 4.74 7.81 -3.39
N LEU A 144 5.76 6.98 -3.28
CA LEU A 144 5.66 5.57 -2.97
C LEU A 144 6.19 5.32 -1.55
N LYS A 145 5.44 4.57 -0.75
CA LYS A 145 5.84 4.10 0.58
C LYS A 145 5.81 2.58 0.62
N ILE A 146 6.88 1.99 1.13
CA ILE A 146 7.09 0.54 1.17
C ILE A 146 7.49 0.16 2.59
N SER A 147 7.00 -0.99 3.05
CA SER A 147 7.46 -1.64 4.28
C SER A 147 7.99 -3.03 3.97
N GLU A 148 9.15 -3.35 4.55
CA GLU A 148 9.80 -4.66 4.50
C GLU A 148 9.88 -5.18 5.93
N LYS A 149 9.31 -6.36 6.20
CA LYS A 149 9.48 -6.98 7.51
C LYS A 149 10.91 -7.49 7.69
N VAL A 150 11.41 -7.30 8.89
CA VAL A 150 12.70 -7.78 9.34
C VAL A 150 12.43 -8.94 10.30
N GLU A 151 12.96 -10.13 9.98
CA GLU A 151 12.94 -11.24 10.93
C GLU A 151 13.71 -10.84 12.19
N ALA A 152 13.11 -11.05 13.36
CA ALA A 152 13.79 -10.84 14.62
C ALA A 152 14.79 -11.99 14.81
N ASN A 153 16.10 -11.67 14.76
CA ASN A 153 17.18 -12.58 15.16
C ASN A 153 17.01 -13.03 16.61
#